data_AF-A0A2S9GC05-F1
#
_entry.id   AF-A0A2S9GC05-F1
#
_cell.length_a   1.000
_cell.length_b   1.000
_cell.length_c   1.000
_cell.angle_alpha   90.00
_cell.angle_beta   90.00
_cell.angle_gamma   90.00
#
_symmetry.space_group_name_H-M   'P 1'
#
loop_
_entity.id
_entity.type
_entity.pdbx_description
1 polymer ?
#
loop_
_entity_poly.entity_id
_entity_poly.type
_entity_poly.pdbx_seq_one_letter_code
_entity_poly.pdbx_strand_id
1 'polypeptide(L)'
;NILHENQKDVSARFGSREPDKFAGIDWSPSKLGSPIIEGSLAHIDCTVNSVHDGGDHFVVFGSVHSLSDVPKKKPRPLLFYHGQ
;
A
#
# COMPACT_ATOMS: atom_id res chain seq x y z
N ASN A 1 0.97 -0.13 -2.42
CA ASN A 1 0.12 1.05 -2.66
C ASN A 1 0.60 2.20 -1.80
N ILE A 2 0.91 3.36 -2.39
CA ILE A 2 1.26 4.61 -1.69
C ILE A 2 -0.01 5.49 -1.69
N LEU A 3 -0.52 5.84 -0.52
CA LEU A 3 -1.86 6.43 -0.37
C LEU A 3 -1.88 7.94 -0.61
N HIS A 4 -2.97 8.42 -1.23
CA HIS A 4 -3.31 9.84 -1.33
C HIS A 4 -3.93 10.34 -0.02
N GLU A 5 -3.86 11.64 0.28
CA GLU A 5 -4.46 12.25 1.51
C GLU A 5 -5.95 11.95 1.71
N ASN A 6 -6.66 11.61 0.63
CA ASN A 6 -8.11 11.33 0.63
C ASN A 6 -8.43 9.88 1.02
N GLN A 7 -7.41 9.04 1.26
CA GLN A 7 -7.55 7.61 1.58
C GLN A 7 -7.26 7.34 3.07
N LYS A 8 -7.54 8.31 3.94
CA LYS A 8 -7.37 8.17 5.39
C LYS A 8 -8.30 7.08 5.96
N ASP A 9 -9.50 6.97 5.42
CA ASP A 9 -10.49 5.95 5.75
C ASP A 9 -10.01 4.54 5.36
N VAL A 10 -9.39 4.39 4.18
CA VAL A 10 -8.72 3.15 3.76
C VAL A 10 -7.64 2.76 4.77
N SER A 11 -6.75 3.70 5.12
CA SER A 11 -5.71 3.45 6.13
C SER A 11 -6.30 3.02 7.48
N ALA A 12 -7.31 3.73 7.98
CA ALA A 12 -7.98 3.41 9.24
C ALA A 12 -8.66 2.02 9.21
N ARG A 13 -9.30 1.65 8.09
CA ARG A 13 -9.93 0.33 7.91
C ARG A 13 -8.90 -0.80 8.00
N PHE A 14 -7.73 -0.64 7.39
CA PHE A 14 -6.68 -1.66 7.45
C PHE A 14 -6.02 -1.77 8.84
N GLY A 15 -6.01 -0.69 9.63
CA GLY A 15 -5.58 -0.70 11.03
C GLY A 15 -6.62 -1.22 12.03
N SER A 16 -7.88 -1.41 11.61
CA SER A 16 -8.96 -1.85 12.48
C SER A 16 -9.03 -3.40 12.63
N ARG A 17 -10.04 -3.85 13.39
CA ARG A 17 -10.37 -5.26 13.60
C ARG A 17 -11.43 -5.81 12.63
N GLU A 18 -11.82 -5.04 11.61
CA GLU A 18 -12.78 -5.49 10.59
C GLU A 18 -12.30 -6.79 9.91
N PRO A 19 -13.16 -7.81 9.75
CA PRO A 19 -12.78 -9.08 9.16
C PRO A 19 -12.59 -8.97 7.64
N ASP A 20 -13.48 -8.26 6.94
CA ASP A 20 -13.36 -8.00 5.50
C ASP A 20 -12.83 -6.59 5.25
N LYS A 21 -11.51 -6.45 5.21
CA LYS A 21 -10.85 -5.16 5.03
C LYS A 21 -10.99 -4.59 3.62
N PHE A 22 -11.32 -5.42 2.62
CA PHE A 22 -11.46 -4.98 1.24
C PHE A 22 -12.91 -4.67 0.85
N ALA A 23 -13.91 -5.10 1.64
CA ALA A 23 -15.30 -4.75 1.39
C ALA A 23 -15.50 -3.23 1.22
N GLY A 24 -16.05 -2.85 0.06
CA GLY A 24 -16.31 -1.45 -0.30
C GLY A 24 -15.08 -0.65 -0.76
N ILE A 25 -13.92 -1.29 -0.92
CA ILE A 25 -12.71 -0.66 -1.48
C ILE A 25 -12.48 -1.23 -2.88
N ASP A 26 -12.47 -0.36 -3.89
CA ASP A 26 -12.16 -0.75 -5.25
C ASP A 26 -10.68 -1.13 -5.39
N TRP A 27 -10.42 -2.29 -5.98
CA TRP A 27 -9.07 -2.77 -6.27
C TRP A 27 -9.05 -3.65 -7.52
N SER A 28 -7.87 -3.78 -8.12
CA SER A 28 -7.62 -4.70 -9.23
C SER A 28 -6.31 -5.47 -9.03
N PRO A 29 -6.15 -6.67 -9.59
CA PRO A 29 -4.90 -7.41 -9.47
C PRO A 29 -3.78 -6.77 -10.30
N SER A 30 -2.57 -6.77 -9.75
CA SER A 30 -1.33 -6.45 -10.47
C SER A 30 -0.95 -7.57 -11.44
N LYS A 31 0.13 -7.38 -12.20
CA LYS A 31 0.67 -8.42 -13.09
C LYS A 31 1.10 -9.68 -12.32
N LEU A 32 1.56 -9.52 -11.08
CA LEU A 32 1.88 -10.64 -10.18
C LEU A 32 0.66 -11.15 -9.39
N GLY A 33 -0.51 -10.53 -9.54
CA GLY A 33 -1.75 -10.90 -8.84
C GLY A 33 -1.98 -10.21 -7.49
N SER A 34 -1.10 -9.27 -7.08
CA SER A 34 -1.24 -8.52 -5.83
C SER A 34 -2.28 -7.40 -5.93
N PRO A 35 -3.04 -7.06 -4.88
CA PRO A 35 -4.05 -5.99 -4.96
C PRO A 35 -3.47 -4.58 -5.17
N ILE A 36 -3.92 -3.90 -6.23
CA ILE A 36 -3.72 -2.48 -6.48
C ILE A 36 -4.99 -1.74 -6.04
N ILE A 37 -4.88 -0.87 -5.05
CA ILE A 37 -6.00 -0.10 -4.51
C ILE A 37 -6.24 1.12 -5.38
N GLU A 38 -7.46 1.28 -5.88
CA GLU A 38 -7.84 2.39 -6.74
C GLU A 38 -7.66 3.74 -6.03
N GLY A 39 -7.22 4.74 -6.79
CA GLY A 39 -7.01 6.08 -6.27
C GLY A 39 -5.73 6.31 -5.44
N SER A 40 -4.90 5.29 -5.23
CA SER A 40 -3.53 5.43 -4.69
C SER A 40 -2.69 6.36 -5.56
N LEU A 41 -1.70 7.04 -4.97
CA LEU A 41 -0.73 7.86 -5.73
C LEU A 41 0.18 6.99 -6.61
N ALA A 42 0.59 5.83 -6.11
CA ALA A 42 1.43 4.90 -6.84
C ALA A 42 1.29 3.48 -6.29
N HIS A 43 1.75 2.50 -7.08
CA HIS A 43 1.98 1.14 -6.60
C HIS A 43 3.35 0.64 -7.09
N ILE A 44 3.89 -0.32 -6.34
CA ILE A 44 5.14 -1.02 -6.65
C ILE A 44 4.82 -2.51 -6.45
N ASP A 45 5.02 -3.31 -7.48
CA ASP A 45 4.68 -4.74 -7.53
C ASP A 45 5.97 -5.57 -7.40
N CYS A 46 6.03 -6.42 -6.36
CA CYS A 46 7.28 -7.05 -5.91
C CYS A 46 7.11 -8.54 -5.61
N THR A 47 8.23 -9.30 -5.65
CA THR A 47 8.35 -10.61 -5.01
C THR A 47 9.28 -10.52 -3.79
N VAL A 48 9.08 -11.38 -2.78
CA VAL A 48 9.99 -11.46 -1.62
C VAL A 48 11.36 -11.93 -2.10
N ASN A 49 12.39 -11.12 -1.85
CA ASN A 49 13.77 -11.41 -2.24
C ASN A 49 14.59 -11.97 -1.07
N SER A 50 14.52 -11.32 0.09
CA SER A 50 15.17 -11.80 1.31
C SER A 50 14.47 -11.27 2.57
N VAL A 51 14.72 -11.96 3.69
CA VAL A 51 14.17 -11.64 5.01
C VAL A 51 15.31 -11.72 6.02
N HIS A 52 15.43 -10.70 6.87
CA HIS A 52 16.46 -10.62 7.92
C HIS A 52 15.80 -10.30 9.27
N ASP A 53 16.40 -10.83 10.34
CA ASP A 53 15.99 -10.53 11.72
C ASP A 53 16.22 -9.05 12.08
N GLY A 54 15.29 -8.47 12.83
CA GLY A 54 15.32 -7.10 13.31
C GLY A 54 14.82 -6.96 14.74
N GLY A 55 14.95 -8.00 15.57
CA GLY A 55 14.44 -8.02 16.95
C GLY A 55 12.95 -8.41 17.03
N ASP A 56 12.07 -7.45 17.30
CA ASP A 56 10.63 -7.68 17.37
C ASP A 56 9.91 -7.55 16.01
N HIS A 57 10.66 -7.19 14.96
CA HIS A 57 10.21 -7.08 13.57
C HIS A 57 11.22 -7.73 12.60
N PHE A 58 10.81 -7.89 11.33
CA PHE A 58 11.68 -8.32 10.24
C PHE A 58 12.02 -7.18 9.28
N VAL A 59 13.20 -7.25 8.69
CA VAL A 59 13.55 -6.44 7.50
C VAL A 59 13.34 -7.31 6.26
N VAL A 60 12.41 -6.89 5.39
CA VAL A 60 12.06 -7.63 4.16
C VAL A 60 12.50 -6.82 2.93
N PHE A 61 13.31 -7.44 2.08
CA PHE A 61 13.67 -6.88 0.78
C PHE A 61 12.77 -7.46 -0.32
N GLY A 62 12.18 -6.58 -1.13
CA GLY A 62 11.36 -6.95 -2.27
C GLY A 62 12.05 -6.65 -3.61
N SER A 63 12.07 -7.62 -4.53
CA SER A 63 12.51 -7.41 -5.90
C SER A 63 11.38 -6.78 -6.71
N VAL A 64 11.61 -5.59 -7.27
CA VAL A 64 10.62 -4.84 -8.04
C VAL A 64 10.48 -5.42 -9.44
N HIS A 65 9.26 -5.78 -9.83
CA HIS A 65 8.93 -6.27 -11.18
C HIS A 65 8.22 -5.21 -12.02
N SER A 66 7.43 -4.35 -11.37
CA SER A 66 6.82 -3.20 -12.02
C SER A 66 6.43 -2.12 -11.00
N LEU A 67 6.20 -0.91 -11.49
CA LEU A 67 5.67 0.21 -10.73
C LEU A 67 4.79 1.07 -11.64
N SER A 68 3.90 1.87 -11.07
CA SER A 68 3.05 2.79 -11.81
C SER A 68 3.79 4.05 -12.27
N ASP A 69 3.37 4.61 -13.40
CA ASP A 69 3.76 5.95 -13.85
C ASP A 69 3.26 7.06 -12.91
N VAL A 70 3.82 8.27 -13.07
CA VAL A 70 3.42 9.46 -12.29
C VAL A 70 1.92 9.72 -12.48
N PRO A 71 1.10 9.72 -11.41
CA PRO A 71 -0.34 9.86 -11.53
C PRO A 71 -0.72 11.26 -12.03
N LYS A 72 -1.83 11.36 -12.78
CA LYS A 72 -2.47 12.65 -13.13
C LYS A 72 -3.10 13.36 -11.92
N LYS A 73 -3.13 12.70 -10.75
CA LYS A 73 -3.66 13.25 -9.51
C LYS A 73 -2.74 14.34 -8.96
N LYS A 74 -3.33 15.28 -8.21
CA LYS A 74 -2.55 16.26 -7.44
C LYS A 74 -1.62 15.50 -6.47
N PRO A 75 -0.34 15.87 -6.36
CA PRO A 75 0.63 15.17 -5.53
C PRO A 75 0.44 15.53 -4.05
N ARG A 76 -0.62 14.98 -3.43
CA ARG A 76 -0.98 15.20 -2.02
C ARG A 76 -0.91 13.87 -1.25
N PRO A 77 0.24 13.51 -0.66
CA PRO A 77 0.41 12.26 0.05
C PRO A 77 -0.32 12.24 1.38
N LEU A 78 -0.81 11.08 1.79
CA LEU A 78 -1.21 10.86 3.18
C LEU A 78 0.05 10.82 4.05
N LEU A 79 0.05 11.58 5.14
CA LEU A 79 1.15 11.65 6.09
C LEU A 79 0.77 10.98 7.39
N PHE A 80 1.79 10.53 8.13
CA PHE A 80 1.66 10.12 9.52
C PHE A 80 2.75 10.82 10.34
N TYR A 81 2.36 11.64 11.32
CA TYR A 81 3.28 12.42 12.14
C TYR A 81 2.69 12.62 13.55
N HIS A 82 3.50 12.36 14.59
CA HIS A 82 3.05 12.42 16.00
C HIS A 82 1.78 11.62 16.32
N GLY A 83 1.61 10.46 15.68
CA GLY A 83 0.46 9.59 15.94
C GLY A 83 -0.81 9.98 15.19
N GLN A 84 -0.73 10.87 14.19
CA GLN A 84 -1.87 11.39 13.43
C GLN A 84 -1.65 11.36 11.92
#